data_AF-A0A3B0SDE7-F1
#
_entry.id   AF-A0A3B0SDE7-F1
#
_cell.length_a   1.000
_cell.length_b   1.000
_cell.length_c   1.000
_cell.angle_alpha   90.00
_cell.angle_beta   90.00
_cell.angle_gamma   90.00
#
_symmetry.space_group_name_H-M   'P 1'
#
loop_
_entity.id
_entity.type
_entity.pdbx_description
1 polymer ?
#
loop_
_entity_poly.entity_id
_entity_poly.type
_entity_poly.pdbx_seq_one_letter_code
_entity_poly.pdbx_strand_id
1 'polypeptide(L)'
;MRYLLTALALTAPFFVAQASVAESLDAGQREILSAEAGAMAIYEDARLEIAKAKASGAPRLHLSTLKWPKFKNLLVIPHEISTLENLQVLYLTGTGVSDLAPLAGLTQLKGLYLTKTQVSDLAPLANLTQLDTLWLTETQVSDLTPLANLTQLEMLSLTKTQVSDLAPLANLTQLTMLDLTEIPASDFSTLEPLVQSGLMVIK
;
A
#
# COMPACT_ATOMS: atom_id res chain seq x y z
N MET A 1 -25.42 -8.02 -19.48
CA MET A 1 -25.24 -6.55 -19.52
C MET A 1 -24.63 -6.10 -18.19
N ARG A 2 -23.36 -6.47 -17.91
CA ARG A 2 -22.61 -6.06 -16.71
C ARG A 2 -21.14 -6.46 -16.79
N TYR A 3 -20.45 -6.07 -17.86
CA TYR A 3 -18.99 -6.15 -18.00
C TYR A 3 -18.60 -5.17 -19.11
N LEU A 4 -18.44 -3.88 -18.80
CA LEU A 4 -17.88 -2.88 -19.73
C LEU A 4 -17.42 -1.57 -19.05
N LEU A 5 -16.98 -1.62 -17.80
CA LEU A 5 -16.28 -0.50 -17.16
C LEU A 5 -14.95 -0.99 -16.58
N THR A 6 -14.13 -1.53 -17.48
CA THR A 6 -12.69 -1.70 -17.28
C THR A 6 -11.98 -0.68 -18.18
N ALA A 7 -11.11 0.12 -17.57
CA ALA A 7 -9.92 0.68 -18.19
C ALA A 7 -10.09 1.64 -19.38
N LEU A 8 -10.72 2.80 -19.17
CA LEU A 8 -10.54 3.96 -20.05
C LEU A 8 -10.66 5.28 -19.28
N ALA A 9 -9.65 5.59 -18.46
CA ALA A 9 -9.45 6.95 -17.94
C ALA A 9 -8.00 7.26 -17.51
N LEU A 10 -6.99 6.55 -18.04
CA LEU A 10 -5.57 6.79 -17.72
C LEU A 10 -4.81 7.60 -18.78
N THR A 11 -5.53 8.31 -19.65
CA THR A 11 -4.95 9.35 -20.51
C THR A 11 -5.86 10.57 -20.48
N ALA A 12 -5.46 11.63 -19.79
CA ALA A 12 -5.99 12.97 -20.06
C ALA A 12 -5.62 13.33 -21.52
N PRO A 13 -6.57 13.76 -22.36
CA PRO A 13 -7.51 14.84 -22.06
C PRO A 13 -8.95 14.50 -22.45
N PHE A 14 -9.86 14.35 -21.49
CA PHE A 14 -11.30 14.29 -21.80
C PHE A 14 -12.18 15.19 -20.92
N PHE A 15 -11.60 16.13 -20.18
CA PHE A 15 -12.37 17.12 -19.43
C PHE A 15 -11.93 18.56 -19.75
N VAL A 16 -12.00 18.90 -21.02
CA VAL A 16 -12.60 20.19 -21.41
C VAL A 16 -14.01 19.88 -21.91
N ALA A 17 -14.84 19.31 -21.03
CA ALA A 17 -16.27 19.24 -21.29
C ALA A 17 -16.84 20.61 -20.93
N GLN A 18 -17.28 21.34 -21.96
CA GLN A 18 -18.00 22.60 -21.83
C GLN A 18 -19.16 22.46 -20.83
N ALA A 19 -19.50 23.55 -20.14
CA ALA A 19 -20.59 23.63 -19.17
C ALA A 19 -21.94 23.02 -19.62
N SER A 20 -22.16 22.83 -20.93
CA SER A 20 -23.38 22.24 -21.49
C SER A 20 -23.56 20.74 -21.23
N VAL A 21 -22.49 19.97 -20.93
CA VAL A 21 -22.62 18.51 -20.68
C VAL A 21 -23.22 18.24 -19.30
N ALA A 22 -22.86 19.06 -18.30
CA ALA A 22 -23.32 18.90 -16.92
C ALA A 22 -24.84 19.13 -16.74
N GLU A 23 -25.44 19.96 -17.60
CA GLU A 23 -26.88 20.29 -17.55
C GLU A 23 -27.78 19.11 -17.94
N SER A 24 -27.28 18.15 -18.74
CA SER A 24 -28.06 17.01 -19.26
C SER A 24 -28.04 15.74 -18.39
N LEU A 25 -27.27 15.73 -17.31
CA LEU A 25 -27.03 14.54 -16.48
C LEU A 25 -28.14 14.30 -15.48
N ASP A 26 -28.50 13.03 -15.27
CA ASP A 26 -29.38 12.63 -14.18
C ASP A 26 -28.66 12.65 -12.81
N ALA A 27 -29.42 12.48 -11.72
CA ALA A 27 -28.89 12.56 -10.36
C ALA A 27 -27.80 11.51 -10.08
N GLY A 28 -27.95 10.28 -10.59
CA GLY A 28 -26.96 9.22 -10.41
C GLY A 28 -25.68 9.50 -11.19
N GLN A 29 -25.81 10.03 -12.41
CA GLN A 29 -24.66 10.45 -13.21
C GLN A 29 -23.90 11.62 -12.58
N ARG A 30 -24.60 12.59 -11.98
CA ARG A 30 -23.98 13.71 -11.25
C ARG A 30 -23.24 13.26 -9.99
N GLU A 31 -23.80 12.29 -9.27
CA GLU A 31 -23.17 11.72 -8.08
C GLU A 31 -21.87 10.98 -8.45
N ILE A 32 -21.90 10.17 -9.52
CA ILE A 32 -20.71 9.48 -10.05
C ILE A 32 -19.63 10.48 -10.45
N LEU A 33 -19.99 11.51 -11.25
CA LEU A 33 -19.03 12.53 -11.69
C LEU A 33 -18.45 13.34 -10.52
N SER A 34 -19.25 13.63 -9.49
CA SER A 34 -18.79 14.29 -8.26
C SER A 34 -17.78 13.41 -7.50
N ALA A 35 -18.06 12.11 -7.40
CA ALA A 35 -17.16 11.15 -6.76
C ALA A 35 -15.83 10.99 -7.54
N GLU A 36 -15.90 10.91 -8.88
CA GLU A 36 -14.71 10.87 -9.75
C GLU A 36 -13.87 12.14 -9.63
N ALA A 37 -14.51 13.31 -9.63
CA ALA A 37 -13.82 14.59 -9.42
C ALA A 37 -13.14 14.65 -8.05
N GLY A 38 -13.80 14.14 -6.99
CA GLY A 38 -13.22 14.03 -5.66
C GLY A 38 -12.01 13.09 -5.60
N ALA A 39 -12.09 11.92 -6.24
CA ALA A 39 -10.97 10.98 -6.32
C ALA A 39 -9.78 11.59 -7.09
N MET A 40 -10.06 12.31 -8.19
CA MET A 40 -9.03 13.00 -8.97
C MET A 40 -8.36 14.11 -8.17
N ALA A 41 -9.12 14.91 -7.40
CA ALA A 41 -8.54 15.94 -6.54
C ALA A 41 -7.60 15.34 -5.48
N ILE A 42 -7.96 14.20 -4.89
CA ILE A 42 -7.11 13.50 -3.91
C ILE A 42 -5.82 12.97 -4.57
N TYR A 43 -5.91 12.47 -5.80
CA TYR A 43 -4.76 12.03 -6.58
C TYR A 43 -3.80 13.18 -6.88
N GLU A 44 -4.31 14.34 -7.33
CA GLU A 44 -3.48 15.53 -7.56
C GLU A 44 -2.86 16.09 -6.28
N ASP A 45 -3.60 16.04 -5.17
CA ASP A 45 -3.07 16.37 -3.84
C ASP A 45 -1.90 15.45 -3.47
N ALA A 46 -1.99 14.15 -3.75
CA ALA A 46 -0.91 13.19 -3.50
C ALA A 46 0.31 13.48 -4.39
N ARG A 47 0.10 13.81 -5.67
CA ARG A 47 1.18 14.24 -6.59
C ARG A 47 1.89 15.49 -6.08
N LEU A 48 1.14 16.46 -5.55
CA LEU A 48 1.72 17.67 -4.97
C LEU A 48 2.58 17.36 -3.74
N GLU A 49 2.15 16.46 -2.86
CA GLU A 49 2.97 16.03 -1.71
C GLU A 49 4.22 15.25 -2.15
N ILE A 50 4.13 14.42 -3.19
CA ILE A 50 5.29 13.76 -3.79
C ILE A 50 6.27 14.80 -4.35
N ALA A 51 5.79 15.81 -5.07
CA ALA A 51 6.63 16.87 -5.61
C ALA A 51 7.34 17.67 -4.50
N LYS A 52 6.63 17.98 -3.40
CA LYS A 52 7.23 18.62 -2.20
C LYS A 52 8.31 17.74 -1.57
N ALA A 53 8.06 16.43 -1.44
CA ALA A 53 9.04 15.49 -0.91
C ALA A 53 10.28 15.39 -1.82
N LYS A 54 10.11 15.37 -3.14
CA LYS A 54 11.23 15.39 -4.09
C LYS A 54 12.05 16.67 -3.95
N ALA A 55 11.39 17.83 -3.91
CA ALA A 55 12.05 19.13 -3.82
C ALA A 55 12.84 19.32 -2.52
N SER A 56 12.34 18.74 -1.42
CA SER A 56 12.98 18.82 -0.10
C SER A 56 13.97 17.68 0.18
N GLY A 57 14.02 16.65 -0.67
CA GLY A 57 14.81 15.44 -0.42
C GLY A 57 14.33 14.67 0.83
N ALA A 58 13.05 14.79 1.18
CA ALA A 58 12.51 14.20 2.40
C ALA A 58 12.61 12.66 2.36
N PRO A 59 13.19 12.01 3.38
CA PRO A 59 13.29 10.55 3.42
C PRO A 59 11.98 9.90 3.87
N ARG A 60 10.96 10.68 4.24
CA ARG A 60 9.67 10.20 4.73
C ARG A 60 8.54 10.91 4.01
N LEU A 61 7.55 10.14 3.55
CA LEU A 61 6.36 10.66 2.88
C LEU A 61 5.10 10.11 3.56
N HIS A 62 4.18 11.02 3.92
CA HIS A 62 2.88 10.67 4.48
C HIS A 62 1.78 10.90 3.45
N LEU A 63 1.28 9.82 2.87
CA LEU A 63 0.05 9.78 2.08
C LEU A 63 -1.01 8.96 2.85
N SER A 64 -1.16 9.25 4.15
CA SER A 64 -1.96 8.46 5.09
C SER A 64 -3.06 9.27 5.74
N THR A 65 -4.10 8.57 6.21
CA THR A 65 -5.22 9.17 6.96
C THR A 65 -4.86 9.57 8.40
N LEU A 66 -3.80 9.01 8.98
CA LEU A 66 -3.38 9.23 10.37
C LEU A 66 -2.93 10.66 10.63
N LYS A 67 -2.25 11.25 9.64
CA LYS A 67 -1.84 12.66 9.71
C LYS A 67 -2.97 13.53 9.21
N TRP A 68 -3.54 13.22 8.04
CA TRP A 68 -4.63 13.97 7.42
C TRP A 68 -5.67 13.04 6.80
N PRO A 69 -6.94 13.08 7.22
CA PRO A 69 -7.98 12.15 6.74
C PRO A 69 -8.28 12.28 5.24
N LYS A 70 -7.76 13.32 4.57
CA LYS A 70 -7.99 13.59 3.16
C LYS A 70 -7.59 12.46 2.22
N PHE A 71 -6.59 11.65 2.57
CA PHE A 71 -6.12 10.55 1.73
C PHE A 71 -6.93 9.26 1.84
N LYS A 72 -8.03 9.25 2.62
CA LYS A 72 -8.86 8.04 2.81
C LYS A 72 -9.30 7.40 1.49
N ASN A 73 -9.61 8.21 0.48
CA ASN A 73 -10.04 7.74 -0.84
C ASN A 73 -8.92 7.79 -1.89
N LEU A 74 -7.64 7.83 -1.48
CA LEU A 74 -6.53 7.64 -2.42
C LEU A 74 -6.52 6.16 -2.84
N LEU A 75 -6.87 5.89 -4.09
CA LEU A 75 -6.97 4.53 -4.63
C LEU A 75 -5.71 4.06 -5.36
N VAL A 76 -4.96 5.01 -5.92
CA VAL A 76 -3.80 4.75 -6.78
C VAL A 76 -2.63 5.58 -6.27
N ILE A 77 -1.47 4.95 -6.12
CA ILE A 77 -0.22 5.65 -5.81
C ILE A 77 0.23 6.37 -7.09
N PRO A 78 0.43 7.71 -7.09
CA PRO A 78 0.94 8.38 -8.27
C PRO A 78 2.31 7.86 -8.67
N HIS A 79 2.48 7.54 -9.96
CA HIS A 79 3.70 6.93 -10.51
C HIS A 79 4.97 7.78 -10.27
N GLU A 80 4.83 9.10 -10.09
CA GLU A 80 5.92 10.01 -9.76
C GLU A 80 6.62 9.67 -8.44
N ILE A 81 6.00 8.87 -7.56
CA ILE A 81 6.63 8.39 -6.33
C ILE A 81 7.95 7.66 -6.61
N SER A 82 8.05 6.99 -7.77
CA SER A 82 9.26 6.30 -8.23
C SER A 82 10.47 7.23 -8.39
N THR A 83 10.24 8.54 -8.52
CA THR A 83 11.31 9.55 -8.60
C THR A 83 11.93 9.86 -7.23
N LEU A 84 11.34 9.42 -6.12
CA LEU A 84 11.83 9.69 -4.77
C LEU A 84 12.96 8.71 -4.38
N GLU A 85 14.12 8.83 -5.04
CA GLU A 85 15.29 7.96 -4.86
C GLU A 85 15.80 7.85 -3.41
N ASN A 86 15.54 8.86 -2.57
CA ASN A 86 15.94 8.90 -1.16
C ASN A 86 14.82 8.49 -0.19
N LEU A 87 13.67 8.06 -0.69
CA LEU A 87 12.54 7.71 0.17
C LEU A 87 12.86 6.45 0.99
N GLN A 88 12.81 6.59 2.30
CA GLN A 88 13.07 5.51 3.26
C GLN A 88 11.80 5.07 3.98
N VAL A 89 10.82 5.95 4.18
CA VAL A 89 9.58 5.60 4.88
C VAL A 89 8.35 6.12 4.16
N LEU A 90 7.40 5.25 3.89
CA LEU A 90 6.14 5.57 3.23
C LEU A 90 4.95 5.16 4.11
N TYR A 91 4.07 6.12 4.38
CA TYR A 91 2.82 5.89 5.10
C TYR A 91 1.62 5.99 4.16
N LEU A 92 0.87 4.90 4.05
CA LEU A 92 -0.36 4.76 3.26
C LEU A 92 -1.56 4.27 4.10
N THR A 93 -1.44 4.31 5.43
CA THR A 93 -2.45 3.81 6.36
C THR A 93 -3.83 4.43 6.11
N GLY A 94 -4.84 3.56 5.98
CA GLY A 94 -6.26 3.90 5.81
C GLY A 94 -6.63 4.46 4.45
N THR A 95 -5.74 4.36 3.46
CA THR A 95 -6.06 4.69 2.05
C THR A 95 -6.78 3.52 1.36
N GLY A 96 -7.35 3.76 0.18
CA GLY A 96 -7.95 2.72 -0.66
C GLY A 96 -6.97 2.05 -1.62
N VAL A 97 -5.67 2.25 -1.44
CA VAL A 97 -4.62 1.69 -2.30
C VAL A 97 -4.67 0.17 -2.32
N SER A 98 -4.55 -0.41 -3.52
CA SER A 98 -4.48 -1.85 -3.76
C SER A 98 -3.26 -2.27 -4.58
N ASP A 99 -2.80 -1.41 -5.49
CA ASP A 99 -1.63 -1.66 -6.35
C ASP A 99 -0.36 -1.00 -5.80
N LEU A 100 0.69 -1.80 -5.62
CA LEU A 100 2.00 -1.40 -5.13
C LEU A 100 3.05 -1.30 -6.25
N ALA A 101 2.71 -1.54 -7.52
CA ALA A 101 3.65 -1.51 -8.64
C ALA A 101 4.51 -0.22 -8.70
N PRO A 102 3.99 0.99 -8.40
CA PRO A 102 4.81 2.20 -8.37
C PRO A 102 5.98 2.18 -7.35
N LEU A 103 5.96 1.27 -6.39
CA LEU A 103 6.99 1.16 -5.34
C LEU A 103 8.17 0.25 -5.72
N ALA A 104 8.06 -0.55 -6.78
CA ALA A 104 8.99 -1.65 -7.08
C ALA A 104 10.47 -1.20 -7.25
N GLY A 105 10.71 0.05 -7.62
CA GLY A 105 12.05 0.63 -7.79
C GLY A 105 12.62 1.33 -6.56
N LEU A 106 11.85 1.48 -5.46
CA LEU A 106 12.24 2.25 -4.28
C LEU A 106 13.13 1.44 -3.34
N THR A 107 14.27 0.96 -3.84
CA THR A 107 15.18 0.00 -3.15
C THR A 107 15.79 0.52 -1.85
N GLN A 108 15.67 1.82 -1.56
CA GLN A 108 16.08 2.46 -0.30
C GLN A 108 14.99 2.46 0.78
N LEU A 109 13.79 1.93 0.46
CA LEU A 109 12.66 1.89 1.39
C LEU A 109 12.97 0.94 2.55
N LYS A 110 12.79 1.45 3.77
CA LYS A 110 13.00 0.77 5.04
C LYS A 110 11.69 0.49 5.77
N GLY A 111 10.79 1.46 5.77
CA GLY A 111 9.48 1.35 6.43
C GLY A 111 8.32 1.53 5.46
N LEU A 112 7.37 0.59 5.46
CA LEU A 112 6.15 0.65 4.67
C LEU A 112 4.91 0.34 5.52
N TYR A 113 4.01 1.32 5.62
CA TYR A 113 2.83 1.25 6.47
C TYR A 113 1.56 1.21 5.61
N LEU A 114 0.94 0.02 5.54
CA LEU A 114 -0.20 -0.29 4.68
C LEU A 114 -1.46 -0.69 5.48
N THR A 115 -1.47 -0.44 6.79
CA THR A 115 -2.61 -0.74 7.66
C THR A 115 -3.93 -0.21 7.07
N LYS A 116 -4.98 -1.05 7.03
CA LYS A 116 -6.31 -0.69 6.51
C LYS A 116 -6.29 -0.20 5.05
N THR A 117 -5.47 -0.83 4.20
CA THR A 117 -5.49 -0.66 2.74
C THR A 117 -6.16 -1.86 2.05
N GLN A 118 -6.34 -1.80 0.74
CA GLN A 118 -6.95 -2.88 -0.05
C GLN A 118 -5.89 -3.76 -0.75
N VAL A 119 -4.64 -3.71 -0.27
CA VAL A 119 -3.52 -4.49 -0.80
C VAL A 119 -3.76 -5.99 -0.59
N SER A 120 -3.49 -6.77 -1.62
CA SER A 120 -3.50 -8.24 -1.61
C SER A 120 -2.23 -8.83 -2.24
N ASP A 121 -1.64 -8.16 -3.23
CA ASP A 121 -0.42 -8.57 -3.92
C ASP A 121 0.82 -7.84 -3.36
N LEU A 122 1.81 -8.62 -2.94
CA LEU A 122 3.09 -8.13 -2.43
C LEU A 122 4.25 -8.29 -3.42
N ALA A 123 4.00 -8.82 -4.62
CA ALA A 123 5.05 -9.04 -5.63
C ALA A 123 5.91 -7.79 -5.91
N PRO A 124 5.37 -6.55 -5.96
CA PRO A 124 6.18 -5.35 -6.12
C PRO A 124 7.21 -5.11 -5.01
N LEU A 125 7.07 -5.74 -3.85
CA LEU A 125 7.98 -5.57 -2.71
C LEU A 125 9.18 -6.51 -2.73
N ALA A 126 9.19 -7.52 -3.62
CA ALA A 126 10.15 -8.64 -3.56
C ALA A 126 11.64 -8.22 -3.65
N ASN A 127 11.92 -7.07 -4.23
CA ASN A 127 13.29 -6.53 -4.38
C ASN A 127 13.64 -5.43 -3.39
N LEU A 128 12.74 -5.05 -2.47
CA LEU A 128 12.95 -4.00 -1.49
C LEU A 128 13.71 -4.53 -0.26
N THR A 129 14.90 -5.07 -0.52
CA THR A 129 15.73 -5.82 0.45
C THR A 129 16.22 -5.00 1.66
N GLN A 130 16.02 -3.68 1.66
CA GLN A 130 16.29 -2.80 2.80
C GLN A 130 15.09 -2.60 3.73
N LEU A 131 13.92 -3.18 3.42
CA LEU A 131 12.76 -3.11 4.30
C LEU A 131 13.07 -3.75 5.66
N ASP A 132 12.96 -2.95 6.72
CA ASP A 132 13.05 -3.36 8.12
C ASP A 132 11.67 -3.41 8.80
N THR A 133 10.70 -2.62 8.32
CA THR A 133 9.39 -2.49 8.94
C THR A 133 8.28 -2.57 7.90
N LEU A 134 7.36 -3.52 8.07
CA LEU A 134 6.19 -3.71 7.19
C LEU A 134 4.91 -3.96 8.00
N TRP A 135 3.94 -3.04 7.88
CA TRP A 135 2.64 -3.17 8.56
C TRP A 135 1.52 -3.44 7.56
N LEU A 136 0.95 -4.65 7.62
CA LEU A 136 -0.12 -5.14 6.74
C LEU A 136 -1.44 -5.36 7.49
N THR A 137 -1.58 -4.80 8.69
CA THR A 137 -2.79 -4.95 9.52
C THR A 137 -4.07 -4.61 8.76
N GLU A 138 -5.08 -5.48 8.82
CA GLU A 138 -6.36 -5.30 8.14
C GLU A 138 -6.22 -5.04 6.62
N THR A 139 -5.33 -5.80 5.95
CA THR A 139 -5.23 -5.88 4.49
C THR A 139 -5.76 -7.23 3.98
N GLN A 140 -5.78 -7.42 2.65
CA GLN A 140 -6.29 -8.64 2.01
C GLN A 140 -5.17 -9.62 1.62
N VAL A 141 -3.96 -9.43 2.17
CA VAL A 141 -2.80 -10.29 1.90
C VAL A 141 -3.06 -11.72 2.37
N SER A 142 -2.67 -12.68 1.53
CA SER A 142 -2.69 -14.12 1.84
C SER A 142 -1.40 -14.84 1.48
N ASP A 143 -0.66 -14.34 0.48
CA ASP A 143 0.62 -14.89 0.03
C ASP A 143 1.79 -14.05 0.56
N LEU A 144 2.70 -14.70 1.27
CA LEU A 144 3.92 -14.09 1.82
C LEU A 144 5.17 -14.44 1.01
N THR A 145 5.06 -15.23 -0.07
CA THR A 145 6.19 -15.63 -0.93
C THR A 145 7.06 -14.44 -1.35
N PRO A 146 6.50 -13.26 -1.74
CA PRO A 146 7.31 -12.10 -2.09
C PRO A 146 8.22 -11.58 -0.97
N LEU A 147 7.93 -11.89 0.30
CA LEU A 147 8.72 -11.44 1.45
C LEU A 147 9.92 -12.34 1.75
N ALA A 148 10.02 -13.52 1.15
CA ALA A 148 10.98 -14.57 1.55
C ALA A 148 12.47 -14.16 1.51
N ASN A 149 12.81 -13.14 0.71
CA ASN A 149 14.17 -12.63 0.56
C ASN A 149 14.41 -11.29 1.27
N LEU A 150 13.43 -10.77 2.02
CA LEU A 150 13.56 -9.51 2.75
C LEU A 150 14.26 -9.73 4.10
N THR A 151 15.48 -10.25 4.05
CA THR A 151 16.23 -10.72 5.24
C THR A 151 16.56 -9.63 6.26
N GLN A 152 16.38 -8.35 5.90
CA GLN A 152 16.53 -7.20 6.80
C GLN A 152 15.26 -6.87 7.58
N LEU A 153 14.15 -7.59 7.35
CA LEU A 153 12.88 -7.31 8.02
C LEU A 153 12.99 -7.61 9.51
N GLU A 154 12.72 -6.60 10.35
CA GLU A 154 12.78 -6.67 11.80
C GLU A 154 11.38 -6.69 12.43
N MET A 155 10.43 -5.97 11.83
CA MET A 155 9.08 -5.80 12.35
C MET A 155 8.04 -6.09 11.25
N LEU A 156 7.19 -7.09 11.49
CA LEU A 156 6.11 -7.47 10.59
C LEU A 156 4.78 -7.60 11.34
N SER A 157 3.74 -6.90 10.89
CA SER A 157 2.38 -7.09 11.39
C SER A 157 1.48 -7.63 10.29
N LEU A 158 0.91 -8.81 10.55
CA LEU A 158 -0.04 -9.52 9.69
C LEU A 158 -1.44 -9.57 10.32
N THR A 159 -1.68 -8.78 11.36
CA THR A 159 -2.93 -8.77 12.11
C THR A 159 -4.16 -8.66 11.18
N LYS A 160 -5.15 -9.55 11.34
CA LYS A 160 -6.37 -9.57 10.52
C LYS A 160 -6.13 -9.64 9.01
N THR A 161 -5.09 -10.35 8.58
CA THR A 161 -4.88 -10.72 7.16
C THR A 161 -5.43 -12.12 6.88
N GLN A 162 -5.33 -12.57 5.63
CA GLN A 162 -5.82 -13.88 5.18
C GLN A 162 -4.68 -14.92 5.06
N VAL A 163 -3.55 -14.67 5.73
CA VAL A 163 -2.36 -15.53 5.69
C VAL A 163 -2.59 -16.84 6.42
N SER A 164 -2.41 -17.95 5.70
CA SER A 164 -2.49 -19.31 6.25
C SER A 164 -1.17 -20.08 6.22
N ASP A 165 -0.22 -19.66 5.37
CA ASP A 165 1.11 -20.25 5.26
C ASP A 165 2.17 -19.25 5.75
N LEU A 166 2.98 -19.70 6.72
CA LEU A 166 4.06 -18.92 7.34
C LEU A 166 5.45 -19.37 6.88
N ALA A 167 5.54 -20.42 6.04
CA ALA A 167 6.82 -20.93 5.54
C ALA A 167 7.71 -19.86 4.87
N PRO A 168 7.18 -18.87 4.13
CA PRO A 168 8.01 -17.81 3.54
C PRO A 168 8.78 -16.97 4.58
N LEU A 169 8.37 -16.97 5.85
CA LEU A 169 9.02 -16.19 6.90
C LEU A 169 10.22 -16.91 7.53
N ALA A 170 10.42 -18.21 7.28
CA ALA A 170 11.36 -19.06 8.01
C ALA A 170 12.83 -18.58 7.97
N ASN A 171 13.22 -17.85 6.90
CA ASN A 171 14.58 -17.34 6.71
C ASN A 171 14.76 -15.88 7.13
N LEU A 172 13.72 -15.22 7.66
CA LEU A 172 13.79 -13.82 8.08
C LEU A 172 14.41 -13.72 9.49
N THR A 173 15.70 -14.06 9.57
CA THR A 173 16.44 -14.21 10.85
C THR A 173 16.60 -12.91 11.62
N GLN A 174 16.35 -11.75 11.00
CA GLN A 174 16.38 -10.44 11.64
C GLN A 174 15.03 -10.06 12.28
N LEU A 175 13.96 -10.85 12.09
CA LEU A 175 12.67 -10.56 12.71
C LEU A 175 12.79 -10.58 14.23
N THR A 176 12.39 -9.48 14.86
CA THR A 176 12.33 -9.33 16.32
C THR A 176 10.89 -9.23 16.80
N MET A 177 9.97 -8.76 15.95
CA MET A 177 8.55 -8.66 16.24
C MET A 177 7.72 -9.18 15.07
N LEU A 178 6.84 -10.14 15.36
CA LEU A 178 5.85 -10.67 14.41
C LEU A 178 4.47 -10.71 15.07
N ASP A 179 3.51 -9.97 14.51
CA ASP A 179 2.12 -9.98 14.97
C ASP A 179 1.24 -10.80 14.03
N LEU A 180 0.69 -11.89 14.56
CA LEU A 180 -0.16 -12.87 13.87
C LEU A 180 -1.60 -12.86 14.40
N THR A 181 -2.00 -11.81 15.12
CA THR A 181 -3.33 -11.73 15.74
C THR A 181 -4.44 -11.85 14.69
N GLU A 182 -5.40 -12.74 14.92
CA GLU A 182 -6.57 -12.93 14.03
C GLU A 182 -6.23 -13.29 12.57
N ILE A 183 -5.22 -14.14 12.34
CA ILE A 183 -4.95 -14.77 11.02
C ILE A 183 -5.45 -16.22 10.97
N PRO A 184 -5.71 -16.79 9.77
CA PRO A 184 -6.15 -18.19 9.65
C PRO A 184 -5.04 -19.24 9.81
N ALA A 185 -3.76 -18.87 9.78
CA ALA A 185 -2.65 -19.80 10.01
C ALA A 185 -2.77 -20.49 11.39
N SER A 186 -2.56 -21.80 11.40
CA SER A 186 -2.64 -22.63 12.61
C SER A 186 -1.37 -23.42 12.89
N ASP A 187 -0.52 -23.63 11.88
CA ASP A 187 0.80 -24.22 12.03
C ASP A 187 1.86 -23.12 12.16
N PHE A 188 2.55 -23.12 13.30
CA PHE A 188 3.63 -22.17 13.60
C PHE A 188 4.99 -22.86 13.72
N SER A 189 5.08 -24.15 13.39
CA SER A 189 6.31 -24.95 13.52
C SER A 189 7.47 -24.36 12.71
N THR A 190 7.16 -23.76 11.55
CA THR A 190 8.13 -23.06 10.69
C THR A 190 8.81 -21.86 11.37
N LEU A 191 8.21 -21.32 12.43
CA LEU A 191 8.74 -20.17 13.17
C LEU A 191 9.56 -20.58 14.40
N GLU A 192 9.58 -21.85 14.80
CA GLU A 192 10.29 -22.32 16.01
C GLU A 192 11.76 -21.87 16.06
N PRO A 193 12.56 -21.97 14.98
CA PRO A 193 13.96 -21.51 14.99
C PRO A 193 14.10 -20.01 15.27
N LEU A 194 13.16 -19.20 14.76
CA LEU A 194 13.17 -17.75 14.96
C LEU A 194 12.76 -17.40 16.40
N VAL A 195 11.77 -18.08 16.95
CA VAL A 195 11.36 -17.93 18.36
C VAL A 195 12.51 -18.29 19.30
N GLN A 196 13.24 -19.37 19.03
CA GLN A 196 14.44 -19.74 19.78
C GLN A 196 15.55 -18.70 19.68
N SER A 197 15.59 -17.94 18.59
CA SER A 197 16.55 -16.86 18.34
C SER A 197 16.11 -15.50 18.92
N GLY A 198 14.95 -15.43 19.57
CA GLY A 198 14.45 -14.23 20.26
C GLY A 198 13.30 -13.50 19.56
N LEU A 199 12.71 -14.05 18.51
CA LEU A 199 11.52 -13.48 17.87
C LEU A 199 10.35 -13.41 18.87
N MET A 200 9.83 -12.21 19.10
CA MET A 200 8.57 -12.00 19.81
C MET A 200 7.40 -12.23 18.84
N VAL A 201 6.58 -13.25 19.13
CA VAL A 201 5.35 -13.54 18.36
C VAL A 201 4.13 -13.14 19.18
N ILE A 202 3.28 -12.28 18.62
CA ILE A 202 1.96 -11.92 19.16
C ILE A 202 0.91 -12.74 18.40
N LYS A 203 -0.02 -13.37 19.11
CA LYS A 203 -1.05 -14.27 18.55
C LYS A 203 -2.41 -13.93 19.11
#